data_AF-A0A8H8U372-F1
#
_entry.id   AF-A0A8H8U372-F1
#
_cell.length_a   1.000
_cell.length_b   1.000
_cell.length_c   1.000
_cell.angle_alpha   90.00
_cell.angle_beta   90.00
_cell.angle_gamma   90.00
#
_symmetry.space_group_name_H-M   'P 1'
#
loop_
_entity.id
_entity.type
_entity.pdbx_description
1 polymer ?
#
loop_
_entity_poly.entity_id
_entity_poly.type
_entity_poly.pdbx_seq_one_letter_code
_entity_poly.pdbx_strand_id
1 'polypeptide(L)'
;MIFPSLDELIAQRIAAIIEAEAQESLSESTASEPQEPEPDSSELEAERRVQRSDDHSRQRNENRVRVHKHMVTDSGSLSIPAFSDLKLKPPKKRKRARPPERISEDLATNTDVSGSARSVKKHRDSSFSSTGTPHRDFSAILTESQQQTLHPKLHTAKPRTYEKLTQPQTASPRNYEELTKLPDTTSSVARRIYNMKEVRELELRDGRTLNNLGRFNLEPALAYTRGEEADETCASCAKAKRPKGPFQRCIVLAGEFNRACCNCRYNNEASGCTLYRPHSTPTDRSKPRTASTTTTHQQPN
;
A
#
# COMPACT_ATOMS: atom_id res chain seq x y z
N MET A 1 -49.26 -15.72 44.56
CA MET A 1 -48.22 -16.22 43.63
C MET A 1 -47.47 -17.30 44.39
N ILE A 2 -47.56 -18.55 43.93
CA ILE A 2 -46.90 -19.68 44.59
C ILE A 2 -45.52 -19.80 43.94
N PHE A 3 -44.46 -19.59 44.72
CA PHE A 3 -43.11 -19.82 44.24
C PHE A 3 -42.80 -21.32 44.37
N PRO A 4 -42.17 -21.94 43.36
CA PRO A 4 -41.76 -23.33 43.45
C PRO A 4 -40.79 -23.51 44.62
N SER A 5 -40.86 -24.67 45.26
CA SER A 5 -39.93 -25.01 46.32
C SER A 5 -38.51 -25.14 45.77
N LEU A 6 -37.50 -24.99 46.63
CA LEU A 6 -36.10 -25.16 46.22
C LEU A 6 -35.85 -26.55 45.61
N ASP A 7 -36.50 -27.58 46.16
CA ASP A 7 -36.42 -28.97 45.67
C ASP A 7 -36.99 -29.11 44.26
N GLU A 8 -38.08 -28.38 43.96
CA GLU A 8 -38.70 -28.36 42.64
C GLU A 8 -37.81 -27.66 41.60
N LEU A 9 -37.11 -26.60 42.00
CA LEU A 9 -36.15 -25.90 41.15
C LEU A 9 -34.91 -26.78 40.85
N ILE A 10 -34.44 -27.52 41.85
CA ILE A 10 -33.33 -28.46 41.71
C ILE A 10 -33.72 -29.61 40.77
N ALA A 11 -34.92 -30.18 40.95
CA ALA A 11 -35.44 -31.23 40.08
C ALA A 11 -35.56 -30.77 38.62
N GLN A 12 -36.05 -29.54 38.38
CA GLN A 12 -36.11 -28.97 37.03
C GLN A 12 -34.74 -28.80 36.38
N ARG A 13 -33.72 -28.38 37.15
CA ARG A 13 -32.35 -28.23 36.63
C ARG A 13 -31.71 -29.58 36.27
N ILE A 14 -31.92 -30.60 37.09
CA ILE A 14 -31.37 -31.94 36.83
C ILE A 14 -32.02 -32.53 35.57
N ALA A 15 -33.34 -32.39 35.42
CA ALA A 15 -34.04 -32.85 34.22
C ALA A 15 -33.51 -32.19 32.94
N ALA A 16 -33.25 -30.88 32.98
CA ALA A 16 -32.71 -30.14 31.83
C ALA A 16 -31.30 -30.59 31.43
N ILE A 17 -30.46 -30.99 32.39
CA ILE A 17 -29.10 -31.49 32.10
C ILE A 17 -29.17 -32.87 31.43
N ILE A 18 -30.01 -33.77 31.94
CA ILE A 18 -30.19 -35.12 31.38
C ILE A 18 -30.72 -35.05 29.94
N GLU A 19 -31.65 -34.14 29.66
CA GLU A 19 -32.19 -33.96 28.32
C GLU A 19 -31.15 -33.41 27.34
N ALA A 20 -30.24 -32.53 27.80
CA ALA A 20 -29.15 -32.03 26.99
C ALA A 20 -28.12 -33.12 26.62
N GLU A 21 -27.74 -33.97 27.57
CA GLU A 21 -26.83 -35.11 27.31
C GLU A 21 -27.46 -36.14 26.35
N ALA A 22 -28.77 -36.37 26.46
CA ALA A 22 -29.48 -37.27 25.55
C ALA A 22 -29.47 -36.75 24.09
N GLN A 23 -29.58 -35.43 23.89
CA GLN A 23 -29.53 -34.83 22.56
C GLN A 23 -28.14 -34.91 21.92
N GLU A 24 -27.07 -34.82 22.71
CA GLU A 24 -25.70 -34.93 22.21
C GLU A 24 -25.42 -36.35 21.69
N SER A 25 -25.91 -37.38 22.40
CA SER A 25 -25.74 -38.79 22.02
C SER A 25 -26.43 -39.20 20.71
N LEU A 26 -27.45 -38.48 20.26
CA LEU A 26 -28.16 -38.75 19.00
C LEU A 26 -27.48 -38.12 17.77
N SER A 27 -26.51 -37.23 17.96
CA SER A 27 -25.82 -36.52 16.88
C SER A 27 -24.55 -37.23 16.36
N GLU A 28 -24.04 -38.24 17.08
CA GLU A 28 -22.82 -38.96 16.69
C GLU A 28 -23.04 -40.21 15.83
N SER A 29 -24.29 -40.58 15.50
CA SER A 29 -24.57 -41.82 14.74
C SER A 29 -24.94 -41.63 13.27
N THR A 30 -24.53 -40.55 12.61
CA THR A 30 -24.58 -40.49 11.14
C THR A 30 -23.42 -41.30 10.57
N ALA A 31 -23.64 -42.61 10.54
CA ALA A 31 -22.80 -43.58 9.87
C ALA A 31 -22.62 -43.20 8.40
N SER A 32 -21.35 -43.19 8.00
CA SER A 32 -20.79 -43.08 6.66
C SER A 32 -21.66 -43.68 5.54
N GLU A 33 -22.31 -42.80 4.81
CA GLU A 33 -22.79 -43.04 3.45
C GLU A 33 -21.56 -43.29 2.53
N PRO A 34 -21.60 -44.26 1.59
CA PRO A 34 -20.48 -44.50 0.70
C PRO A 34 -20.23 -43.26 -0.17
N GLN A 35 -19.17 -42.51 0.13
CA GLN A 35 -18.75 -41.41 -0.74
C GLN A 35 -18.38 -41.98 -2.11
N GLU A 36 -19.16 -41.59 -3.11
CA GLU A 36 -18.74 -41.72 -4.50
C GLU A 36 -17.36 -41.07 -4.67
N PRO A 37 -16.48 -41.65 -5.50
CA PRO A 37 -15.15 -41.12 -5.71
C PRO A 37 -15.25 -39.68 -6.20
N GLU A 38 -14.85 -38.74 -5.36
CA GLU A 38 -14.75 -37.33 -5.70
C GLU A 38 -13.92 -37.20 -6.98
N PRO A 39 -14.46 -36.56 -8.04
CA PRO A 39 -13.73 -36.36 -9.27
C PRO A 39 -12.41 -35.64 -8.97
N ASP A 40 -11.32 -36.13 -9.55
CA ASP A 40 -9.97 -35.61 -9.32
C ASP A 40 -9.99 -34.08 -9.50
N SER A 41 -9.61 -33.36 -8.45
CA SER A 41 -9.60 -31.89 -8.39
C SER A 41 -8.91 -31.23 -9.59
N SER A 42 -7.98 -31.94 -10.23
CA SER A 42 -7.28 -31.48 -11.43
C SER A 42 -8.17 -31.43 -12.68
N GLU A 43 -9.13 -32.34 -12.82
CA GLU A 43 -10.06 -32.41 -13.94
C GLU A 43 -11.10 -31.29 -13.84
N LEU A 44 -11.65 -31.07 -12.64
CA LEU A 44 -12.56 -29.95 -12.37
C LEU A 44 -11.89 -28.58 -12.60
N GLU A 45 -10.59 -28.45 -12.31
CA GLU A 45 -9.87 -27.20 -12.58
C GLU A 45 -9.61 -27.00 -14.08
N ALA A 46 -9.36 -28.07 -14.83
CA ALA A 46 -9.21 -28.05 -16.28
C ALA A 46 -10.52 -27.64 -16.98
N GLU A 47 -11.66 -28.23 -16.59
CA GLU A 47 -12.98 -27.85 -17.12
C GLU A 47 -13.30 -26.38 -16.83
N ARG A 48 -13.03 -25.90 -15.60
CA ARG A 48 -13.20 -24.48 -15.24
C ARG A 48 -12.31 -23.55 -16.07
N ARG A 49 -11.12 -23.98 -16.51
CA ARG A 49 -10.26 -23.18 -17.40
C ARG A 49 -10.81 -23.10 -18.81
N VAL A 50 -11.35 -24.20 -19.35
CA VAL A 50 -11.99 -24.23 -20.67
C VAL A 50 -13.23 -23.31 -20.67
N GLN A 51 -14.09 -23.45 -19.66
CA GLN A 51 -15.30 -22.62 -19.52
C GLN A 51 -14.99 -21.12 -19.53
N ARG A 52 -13.95 -20.69 -18.79
CA ARG A 52 -13.52 -19.27 -18.74
C ARG A 52 -13.00 -18.75 -20.08
N SER A 53 -12.35 -19.60 -20.88
CA SER A 53 -11.84 -19.22 -22.21
C SER A 53 -12.98 -18.97 -23.20
N ASP A 54 -14.03 -19.80 -23.14
CA ASP A 54 -15.19 -19.69 -24.02
C ASP A 54 -16.04 -18.46 -23.67
N ASP A 55 -16.27 -18.20 -22.39
CA ASP A 55 -16.99 -16.99 -21.94
C ASP A 55 -16.27 -15.70 -22.37
N HIS A 56 -14.94 -15.65 -22.24
CA HIS A 56 -14.16 -14.50 -22.66
C HIS A 56 -14.20 -14.30 -24.18
N SER A 57 -14.18 -15.40 -24.95
CA SER A 57 -14.32 -15.36 -26.41
C SER A 57 -15.71 -14.88 -26.84
N ARG A 58 -16.77 -15.36 -26.17
CA ARG A 58 -18.15 -14.93 -26.42
C ARG A 58 -18.34 -13.46 -26.13
N GLN A 59 -17.84 -12.97 -25.00
CA GLN A 59 -17.94 -11.55 -24.62
C GLN A 59 -17.16 -10.63 -25.56
N ARG A 60 -15.99 -11.09 -26.07
CA ARG A 60 -15.23 -10.35 -27.08
C ARG A 60 -16.01 -10.24 -28.40
N ASN A 61 -16.72 -11.30 -28.80
CA ASN A 61 -17.53 -11.29 -30.01
C ASN A 61 -18.77 -10.40 -29.86
N GLU A 62 -19.45 -10.45 -28.71
CA GLU A 62 -20.60 -9.56 -28.41
C GLU A 62 -20.19 -8.09 -28.45
N ASN A 63 -19.05 -7.73 -27.86
CA ASN A 63 -18.52 -6.37 -27.92
C ASN A 63 -18.20 -5.94 -29.36
N ARG A 64 -17.66 -6.84 -30.19
CA ARG A 64 -17.36 -6.57 -31.60
C ARG A 64 -18.65 -6.29 -32.40
N VAL A 65 -19.69 -7.11 -32.20
CA VAL A 65 -21.01 -6.89 -32.84
C VAL A 65 -21.63 -5.57 -32.40
N ARG A 66 -21.52 -5.22 -31.12
CA ARG A 66 -22.06 -3.97 -30.58
C ARG A 66 -21.38 -2.73 -31.17
N VAL A 67 -20.06 -2.74 -31.31
CA VAL A 67 -19.31 -1.65 -31.96
C VAL A 67 -19.70 -1.53 -33.42
N HIS A 68 -19.83 -2.65 -34.15
CA HIS A 68 -20.22 -2.63 -35.55
C HIS A 68 -21.65 -2.10 -35.76
N LYS A 69 -22.58 -2.42 -34.85
CA LYS A 69 -23.97 -1.92 -34.91
C LYS A 69 -24.04 -0.40 -34.75
N HIS A 70 -23.19 0.18 -33.89
CA HIS A 70 -23.15 1.64 -33.70
C HIS A 70 -22.53 2.38 -34.89
N MET A 71 -21.60 1.79 -35.63
CA MET A 71 -20.98 2.46 -36.78
C MET A 71 -21.87 2.48 -38.03
N VAL A 72 -22.82 1.54 -38.16
CA VAL A 72 -23.68 1.42 -39.36
C VAL A 72 -24.94 2.30 -39.24
N THR A 73 -25.35 2.71 -38.03
CA THR A 73 -26.56 3.52 -37.83
C THR A 73 -26.33 5.04 -37.93
N ASP A 74 -25.09 5.51 -38.06
CA ASP A 74 -24.74 6.95 -38.11
C ASP A 74 -24.41 7.48 -39.51
N SER A 75 -24.69 6.72 -40.58
CA SER A 75 -24.62 7.22 -41.96
C SER A 75 -25.89 7.94 -42.43
N GLY A 76 -26.72 8.42 -41.49
CA GLY A 76 -27.82 9.34 -41.77
C GLY A 76 -27.26 10.69 -42.22
N SER A 77 -27.56 11.06 -43.46
CA SER A 77 -27.19 12.31 -44.14
C SER A 77 -27.45 13.56 -43.29
N LEU A 78 -26.43 14.04 -42.59
CA LEU A 78 -26.42 15.38 -42.03
C LEU A 78 -25.85 16.33 -43.09
N SER A 79 -26.75 17.07 -43.72
CA SER A 79 -26.46 18.26 -44.50
C SER A 79 -25.69 19.24 -43.62
N ILE A 80 -24.45 19.52 -44.00
CA ILE A 80 -23.56 20.48 -43.34
C ILE A 80 -24.12 21.89 -43.63
N PRO A 81 -24.60 22.66 -42.64
CA PRO A 81 -24.91 24.06 -42.87
C PRO A 81 -23.60 24.82 -43.08
N ALA A 82 -23.58 25.67 -44.11
CA ALA A 82 -22.44 26.50 -44.46
C ALA A 82 -22.00 27.36 -43.26
N PHE A 83 -20.74 27.19 -42.85
CA PHE A 83 -20.08 28.06 -41.87
C PHE A 83 -19.79 29.42 -42.50
N SER A 84 -20.73 30.35 -42.35
CA SER A 84 -20.49 31.78 -42.51
C SER A 84 -21.01 32.46 -41.25
N ASP A 85 -20.20 33.30 -40.62
CA ASP A 85 -20.56 34.22 -39.52
C ASP A 85 -20.54 33.71 -38.07
N LEU A 86 -19.39 33.17 -37.63
CA LEU A 86 -19.02 33.23 -36.21
C LEU A 86 -17.83 34.17 -35.99
N LYS A 87 -18.14 35.45 -35.72
CA LYS A 87 -17.21 36.46 -35.20
C LYS A 87 -16.74 36.04 -33.80
N LEU A 88 -15.62 35.32 -33.74
CA LEU A 88 -14.91 35.03 -32.51
C LEU A 88 -14.40 36.35 -31.89
N LYS A 89 -14.99 36.72 -30.74
CA LYS A 89 -14.47 37.81 -29.91
C LYS A 89 -13.11 37.40 -29.31
N PRO A 90 -12.10 38.27 -29.34
CA PRO A 90 -10.79 37.94 -28.78
C PRO A 90 -10.88 37.72 -27.25
N PRO A 91 -10.11 36.76 -26.70
CA PRO A 91 -10.13 36.45 -25.29
C PRO A 91 -9.62 37.64 -24.45
N LYS A 92 -10.45 38.10 -23.50
CA LYS A 92 -10.07 39.12 -22.53
C LYS A 92 -8.89 38.60 -21.70
N LYS A 93 -7.75 39.29 -21.77
CA LYS A 93 -6.56 39.06 -20.93
C LYS A 93 -6.97 39.15 -19.45
N ARG A 94 -7.06 38.00 -18.77
CA ARG A 94 -7.22 37.93 -17.31
C ARG A 94 -5.95 38.51 -16.69
N LYS A 95 -6.08 39.67 -16.04
CA LYS A 95 -5.03 40.25 -15.18
C LYS A 95 -4.69 39.22 -14.10
N ARG A 96 -3.43 38.79 -14.04
CA ARG A 96 -2.89 37.97 -12.96
C ARG A 96 -3.14 38.69 -11.65
N ALA A 97 -3.88 38.04 -10.74
CA ALA A 97 -4.02 38.51 -9.37
C ALA A 97 -2.64 38.51 -8.70
N ARG A 98 -2.33 39.62 -8.03
CA ARG A 98 -1.17 39.80 -7.15
C ARG A 98 -1.22 38.74 -6.03
N PRO A 99 -0.09 38.11 -5.65
CA PRO A 99 -0.05 37.27 -4.45
C PRO A 99 -0.28 38.15 -3.21
N PRO A 100 -0.97 37.64 -2.17
CA PRO A 100 -1.12 38.36 -0.92
C PRO A 100 0.23 38.52 -0.21
N GLU A 101 0.43 39.70 0.35
CA GLU A 101 1.60 40.11 1.10
C GLU A 101 1.82 39.18 2.30
N ARG A 102 3.07 38.70 2.43
CA ARG A 102 3.55 38.05 3.65
C ARG A 102 3.57 39.09 4.75
N ILE A 103 2.76 38.87 5.78
CA ILE A 103 2.94 39.50 7.08
C ILE A 103 4.19 38.86 7.70
N SER A 104 5.24 39.66 7.80
CA SER A 104 6.47 39.36 8.54
C SER A 104 6.21 39.64 10.02
N GLU A 105 6.27 38.61 10.84
CA GLU A 105 6.46 38.75 12.28
C GLU A 105 7.96 38.68 12.59
N ASP A 106 8.38 39.62 13.41
CA ASP A 106 9.73 39.94 13.79
C ASP A 106 10.42 38.80 14.55
N LEU A 107 11.61 38.41 14.11
CA LEU A 107 12.58 37.76 14.99
C LEU A 107 13.92 38.47 14.88
N ALA A 108 14.24 39.19 15.95
CA ALA A 108 15.46 39.93 16.13
C ALA A 108 16.70 39.01 16.16
N THR A 109 17.67 39.38 15.32
CA THR A 109 19.13 39.44 15.57
C THR A 109 19.79 38.33 16.41
N ASN A 110 20.74 37.60 15.81
CA ASN A 110 22.16 37.89 16.05
C ASN A 110 23.11 37.11 15.12
N THR A 111 23.89 37.90 14.37
CA THR A 111 25.33 37.80 14.08
C THR A 111 25.92 36.54 13.43
N ASP A 112 26.43 36.79 12.21
CA ASP A 112 27.80 36.54 11.74
C ASP A 112 28.42 35.14 11.86
N VAL A 113 28.81 34.57 10.71
CA VAL A 113 30.22 34.51 10.29
C VAL A 113 30.28 34.01 8.83
N SER A 114 31.05 34.75 8.03
CA SER A 114 31.67 34.45 6.73
C SER A 114 31.70 32.97 6.30
N GLY A 115 31.47 32.58 5.04
CA GLY A 115 31.77 33.24 3.79
C GLY A 115 32.29 32.18 2.80
N SER A 116 32.54 32.61 1.57
CA SER A 116 33.23 31.88 0.49
C SER A 116 32.36 31.13 -0.51
N ALA A 117 31.87 31.91 -1.48
CA ALA A 117 31.53 31.45 -2.81
C ALA A 117 32.79 31.01 -3.57
N ARG A 118 32.74 29.86 -4.26
CA ARG A 118 33.50 29.66 -5.50
C ARG A 118 32.66 28.94 -6.54
N SER A 119 32.34 29.72 -7.57
CA SER A 119 31.97 29.31 -8.91
C SER A 119 33.18 28.67 -9.60
N VAL A 120 33.04 27.45 -10.14
CA VAL A 120 33.94 26.92 -11.18
C VAL A 120 33.13 26.11 -12.19
N LYS A 121 32.97 26.69 -13.38
CA LYS A 121 32.79 25.95 -14.64
C LYS A 121 34.13 25.31 -15.01
N LYS A 122 34.16 24.02 -15.36
CA LYS A 122 35.04 23.54 -16.43
C LYS A 122 34.66 22.16 -16.96
N HIS A 123 34.70 22.09 -18.29
CA HIS A 123 34.64 20.92 -19.14
C HIS A 123 35.76 19.91 -18.84
N ARG A 124 35.54 18.65 -19.22
CA ARG A 124 36.23 17.96 -20.34
C ARG A 124 36.56 16.49 -20.01
N ASP A 125 36.09 15.62 -20.90
CA ASP A 125 36.61 14.33 -21.38
C ASP A 125 37.68 13.61 -20.55
N SER A 126 37.39 12.37 -20.13
CA SER A 126 38.39 11.42 -19.63
C SER A 126 38.41 10.15 -20.47
N SER A 127 39.35 10.11 -21.41
CA SER A 127 39.86 8.90 -22.03
C SER A 127 41.15 8.46 -21.33
N PHE A 128 41.16 7.19 -20.94
CA PHE A 128 42.24 6.22 -21.18
C PHE A 128 43.58 6.28 -20.42
N SER A 129 44.08 5.06 -20.18
CA SER A 129 45.44 4.59 -19.84
C SER A 129 45.83 4.41 -18.37
N SER A 130 45.70 3.15 -17.99
CA SER A 130 46.51 2.36 -17.08
C SER A 130 48.02 2.44 -17.36
N THR A 131 48.81 2.55 -16.30
CA THR A 131 50.11 1.89 -16.02
C THR A 131 50.36 2.24 -14.54
N GLY A 132 50.67 1.34 -13.61
CA GLY A 132 51.79 0.40 -13.55
C GLY A 132 52.26 0.48 -12.08
N THR A 133 52.30 -0.67 -11.40
CA THR A 133 52.89 -0.82 -10.04
C THR A 133 54.41 -0.65 -10.11
N PRO A 134 55.11 -0.27 -9.02
CA PRO A 134 55.62 -1.30 -8.11
C PRO A 134 55.72 -0.93 -6.61
N HIS A 135 55.83 -2.00 -5.82
CA HIS A 135 56.33 -2.16 -4.45
C HIS A 135 57.19 -1.02 -3.87
N ARG A 136 56.90 -0.63 -2.62
CA ARG A 136 57.94 -0.39 -1.60
C ARG A 136 57.41 -0.61 -0.18
N ASP A 137 58.07 -1.55 0.48
CA ASP A 137 58.07 -1.79 1.92
C ASP A 137 58.62 -0.56 2.67
N PHE A 138 57.97 -0.17 3.76
CA PHE A 138 58.60 0.63 4.80
C PHE A 138 58.17 0.13 6.19
N SER A 139 59.20 -0.27 6.91
CA SER A 139 59.24 -0.86 8.22
C SER A 139 58.83 0.12 9.33
N ALA A 140 58.31 -0.47 10.40
CA ALA A 140 58.23 -0.03 11.79
C ALA A 140 58.92 1.30 12.18
N ILE A 141 58.16 2.18 12.82
CA ILE A 141 58.64 3.03 13.92
C ILE A 141 57.61 3.01 15.05
N LEU A 142 58.01 2.37 16.17
CA LEU A 142 57.50 2.62 17.51
C LEU A 142 57.79 4.06 17.91
N THR A 143 56.81 4.81 18.42
CA THR A 143 57.09 5.76 19.49
C THR A 143 55.85 6.03 20.34
N GLU A 144 56.04 5.85 21.64
CA GLU A 144 55.11 6.06 22.73
C GLU A 144 54.74 7.54 22.96
N SER A 145 53.65 7.71 23.69
CA SER A 145 53.44 8.75 24.71
C SER A 145 52.94 10.13 24.25
N GLN A 146 51.62 10.33 24.41
CA GLN A 146 51.13 11.49 25.17
C GLN A 146 49.72 11.21 25.70
N GLN A 147 49.63 10.95 27.00
CA GLN A 147 48.41 11.03 27.77
C GLN A 147 48.06 12.52 27.95
N GLN A 148 46.91 12.95 27.46
CA GLN A 148 46.24 14.15 27.93
C GLN A 148 44.84 13.79 28.41
N THR A 149 44.72 13.71 29.73
CA THR A 149 43.49 13.74 30.49
C THR A 149 42.82 15.11 30.32
N LEU A 150 41.65 15.15 29.68
CA LEU A 150 40.74 16.28 29.76
C LEU A 150 39.37 15.80 30.27
N HIS A 151 38.97 16.43 31.36
CA HIS A 151 37.80 16.15 32.19
C HIS A 151 36.47 16.27 31.43
N PRO A 152 35.46 15.44 31.74
CA PRO A 152 34.08 15.69 31.32
C PRO A 152 33.51 16.87 32.11
N LYS A 153 33.20 17.98 31.42
CA LYS A 153 32.37 19.05 31.97
C LYS A 153 30.94 18.53 32.14
N LEU A 154 30.57 18.25 33.38
CA LEU A 154 29.18 18.09 33.80
C LEU A 154 28.47 19.43 33.63
N HIS A 155 27.75 19.59 32.51
CA HIS A 155 26.76 20.64 32.36
C HIS A 155 25.53 20.25 33.19
N THR A 156 25.35 20.90 34.32
CA THR A 156 24.11 20.91 35.11
C THR A 156 22.98 21.48 34.27
N ALA A 157 22.23 20.61 33.60
CA ALA A 157 20.96 20.96 32.97
C ALA A 157 19.91 21.21 34.04
N LYS A 158 19.30 22.39 34.00
CA LYS A 158 18.17 22.77 34.85
C LYS A 158 17.02 21.75 34.66
N PRO A 159 16.33 21.32 35.73
CA PRO A 159 15.17 20.46 35.59
C PRO A 159 14.10 21.21 34.79
N ARG A 160 13.85 20.75 33.56
CA ARG A 160 12.67 21.12 32.80
C ARG A 160 11.47 20.54 33.54
N THR A 161 10.70 21.41 34.18
CA THR A 161 9.31 21.16 34.55
C THR A 161 8.61 20.68 33.28
N TYR A 162 8.31 19.39 33.24
CA TYR A 162 7.49 18.79 32.20
C TYR A 162 6.06 19.28 32.44
N GLU A 163 5.68 20.35 31.75
CA GLU A 163 4.29 20.67 31.50
C GLU A 163 3.65 19.46 30.82
N LYS A 164 2.92 18.70 31.64
CA LYS A 164 1.70 17.96 31.33
C LYS A 164 1.51 17.75 29.83
N LEU A 165 2.06 16.66 29.30
CA LEU A 165 1.68 16.15 27.99
C LEU A 165 0.15 15.99 27.99
N THR A 166 -0.50 16.88 27.24
CA THR A 166 -1.85 16.68 26.75
C THR A 166 -1.91 15.28 26.16
N GLN A 167 -2.68 14.41 26.80
CA GLN A 167 -2.94 13.07 26.28
C GLN A 167 -3.35 13.20 24.80
N PRO A 168 -2.79 12.38 23.89
CA PRO A 168 -3.29 12.32 22.53
C PRO A 168 -4.79 12.08 22.63
N GLN A 169 -5.57 13.00 22.06
CA GLN A 169 -7.01 12.88 22.02
C GLN A 169 -7.30 11.60 21.24
N THR A 170 -7.55 10.51 21.96
CA THR A 170 -8.14 9.29 21.41
C THR A 170 -9.50 9.73 20.90
N ALA A 171 -9.55 10.09 19.61
CA ALA A 171 -10.78 10.38 18.94
C ALA A 171 -11.73 9.23 19.26
N SER A 172 -12.92 9.57 19.79
CA SER A 172 -14.01 8.65 20.08
C SER A 172 -14.02 7.49 19.09
N PRO A 173 -14.18 6.22 19.53
CA PRO A 173 -14.20 5.07 18.65
C PRO A 173 -15.28 5.30 17.59
N ARG A 174 -14.86 5.70 16.39
CA ARG A 174 -15.75 5.80 15.26
C ARG A 174 -16.02 4.37 14.87
N ASN A 175 -17.18 3.86 15.28
CA ASN A 175 -17.61 2.53 14.93
C ASN A 175 -17.90 2.51 13.43
N TYR A 176 -16.97 1.95 12.66
CA TYR A 176 -17.16 1.73 11.23
C TYR A 176 -17.91 0.40 11.06
N GLU A 177 -19.23 0.42 11.22
CA GLU A 177 -20.08 -0.78 11.12
C GLU A 177 -19.85 -1.55 9.80
N GLU A 178 -19.54 -0.83 8.72
CA GLU A 178 -19.23 -1.39 7.40
C GLU A 178 -17.98 -2.29 7.39
N LEU A 179 -17.10 -2.18 8.39
CA LEU A 179 -15.97 -3.10 8.58
C LEU A 179 -16.37 -4.35 9.39
N THR A 180 -17.49 -4.29 10.12
CA THR A 180 -18.04 -5.41 10.91
C THR A 180 -19.10 -6.21 10.17
N LYS A 181 -19.69 -5.64 9.11
CA LYS A 181 -20.72 -6.28 8.28
C LYS A 181 -20.41 -6.01 6.82
N LEU A 182 -20.07 -7.06 6.10
CA LEU A 182 -19.72 -6.98 4.68
C LEU A 182 -21.01 -6.97 3.83
N PRO A 183 -21.23 -5.99 2.94
CA PRO A 183 -22.38 -6.03 2.04
C PRO A 183 -22.27 -7.17 1.01
N ASP A 184 -23.41 -7.69 0.54
CA ASP A 184 -23.44 -8.80 -0.42
C ASP A 184 -22.78 -8.46 -1.77
N THR A 185 -22.83 -7.18 -2.15
CA THR A 185 -22.28 -6.63 -3.40
C THR A 185 -20.76 -6.43 -3.39
N THR A 186 -20.07 -6.88 -2.34
CA THR A 186 -18.63 -6.69 -2.18
C THR A 186 -17.80 -7.52 -3.15
N SER A 187 -16.60 -7.02 -3.45
CA SER A 187 -15.63 -7.74 -4.26
C SER A 187 -15.20 -9.04 -3.57
N SER A 188 -14.84 -10.05 -4.38
CA SER A 188 -14.29 -11.30 -3.87
C SER A 188 -13.01 -11.09 -3.05
N VAL A 189 -12.21 -10.07 -3.41
CA VAL A 189 -11.04 -9.62 -2.65
C VAL A 189 -11.47 -9.15 -1.27
N ALA A 190 -12.41 -8.21 -1.17
CA ALA A 190 -12.90 -7.71 0.11
C ALA A 190 -13.42 -8.85 1.01
N ARG A 191 -14.14 -9.83 0.44
CA ARG A 191 -14.61 -11.01 1.17
C ARG A 191 -13.49 -11.90 1.69
N ARG A 192 -12.45 -12.16 0.88
CA ARG A 192 -11.26 -12.90 1.33
C ARG A 192 -10.56 -12.19 2.48
N ILE A 193 -10.36 -10.88 2.35
CA ILE A 193 -9.72 -10.07 3.38
C ILE A 193 -10.58 -10.10 4.65
N TYR A 194 -11.88 -9.86 4.54
CA TYR A 194 -12.80 -9.85 5.68
C TYR A 194 -12.72 -11.13 6.54
N ASN A 195 -12.58 -12.29 5.91
CA ASN A 195 -12.45 -13.59 6.58
C ASN A 195 -11.08 -13.82 7.26
N MET A 196 -10.09 -12.96 7.05
CA MET A 196 -8.83 -13.02 7.78
C MET A 196 -9.01 -12.49 9.20
N LYS A 197 -8.22 -13.03 10.13
CA LYS A 197 -8.20 -12.59 11.54
C LYS A 197 -7.77 -11.13 11.63
N GLU A 198 -8.51 -10.33 12.38
CA GLU A 198 -8.13 -8.97 12.71
C GLU A 198 -6.94 -8.97 13.69
N VAL A 199 -5.90 -8.22 13.35
CA VAL A 199 -4.63 -8.15 14.08
C VAL A 199 -4.44 -6.80 14.75
N ARG A 200 -5.14 -5.75 14.28
CA ARG A 200 -5.03 -4.40 14.84
C ARG A 200 -6.31 -3.59 14.71
N GLU A 201 -6.43 -2.61 15.59
CA GLU A 201 -7.43 -1.57 15.52
C GLU A 201 -7.15 -0.55 14.40
N LEU A 202 -8.18 0.15 13.99
CA LEU A 202 -8.11 1.14 12.92
C LEU A 202 -7.56 2.48 13.46
N GLU A 203 -6.32 2.79 13.12
CA GLU A 203 -5.66 4.05 13.46
C GLU A 203 -5.65 5.01 12.27
N LEU A 204 -6.31 6.16 12.40
CA LEU A 204 -6.35 7.22 11.39
C LEU A 204 -5.45 8.39 11.77
N ARG A 205 -4.93 9.09 10.77
CA ARG A 205 -4.23 10.36 10.96
C ARG A 205 -5.17 11.45 11.46
N ASP A 206 -4.61 12.42 12.16
CA ASP A 206 -5.34 13.56 12.71
C ASP A 206 -6.21 14.25 11.66
N GLY A 207 -7.50 14.42 12.01
CA GLY A 207 -8.48 15.07 11.13
C GLY A 207 -8.86 14.28 9.87
N ARG A 208 -8.44 13.01 9.74
CA ARG A 208 -8.83 12.15 8.61
C ARG A 208 -9.97 11.22 8.99
N THR A 209 -10.79 10.91 8.00
CA THR A 209 -11.94 10.02 8.12
C THR A 209 -11.95 9.05 6.95
N LEU A 210 -12.47 7.85 7.16
CA LEU A 210 -12.74 6.94 6.05
C LEU A 210 -13.97 7.44 5.29
N ASN A 211 -13.79 7.72 4.00
CA ASN A 211 -14.85 8.17 3.11
C ASN A 211 -15.01 7.16 1.96
N ASN A 212 -16.24 7.01 1.46
CA ASN A 212 -16.55 6.21 0.28
C ASN A 212 -16.09 4.73 0.36
N LEU A 213 -16.30 4.09 1.51
CA LEU A 213 -15.90 2.70 1.74
C LEU A 213 -16.40 1.76 0.62
N GLY A 214 -17.64 1.87 0.16
CA GLY A 214 -18.24 0.93 -0.81
C GLY A 214 -17.64 0.79 -2.23
N ARG A 215 -16.69 1.63 -2.70
CA ARG A 215 -16.10 1.48 -4.06
C ARG A 215 -14.69 0.88 -4.05
N PHE A 216 -13.70 1.69 -3.70
CA PHE A 216 -12.29 1.33 -3.77
C PHE A 216 -11.61 1.37 -2.38
N ASN A 217 -12.34 1.80 -1.36
CA ASN A 217 -11.78 2.13 -0.05
C ASN A 217 -12.09 1.07 1.01
N LEU A 218 -13.06 0.17 0.78
CA LEU A 218 -13.37 -0.95 1.68
C LEU A 218 -12.21 -1.95 1.75
N GLU A 219 -11.72 -2.40 0.60
CA GLU A 219 -10.57 -3.33 0.52
C GLU A 219 -9.36 -2.85 1.34
N PRO A 220 -8.82 -1.63 1.14
CA PRO A 220 -7.69 -1.14 1.92
C PRO A 220 -8.04 -0.87 3.39
N ALA A 221 -9.29 -0.57 3.73
CA ALA A 221 -9.70 -0.38 5.12
C ALA A 221 -9.73 -1.72 5.89
N LEU A 222 -10.31 -2.76 5.29
CA LEU A 222 -10.27 -4.13 5.84
C LEU A 222 -8.83 -4.65 5.94
N ALA A 223 -8.03 -4.40 4.91
CA ALA A 223 -6.64 -4.84 4.89
C ALA A 223 -5.79 -4.16 5.95
N TYR A 224 -6.11 -2.92 6.33
CA TYR A 224 -5.38 -2.21 7.38
C TYR A 224 -5.46 -2.96 8.73
N THR A 225 -6.65 -3.42 9.11
CA THR A 225 -6.86 -4.10 10.40
C THR A 225 -6.31 -5.53 10.42
N ARG A 226 -6.05 -6.13 9.27
CA ARG A 226 -5.68 -7.55 9.13
C ARG A 226 -4.28 -7.81 8.58
N GLY A 227 -3.65 -6.81 7.97
CA GLY A 227 -2.34 -6.96 7.33
C GLY A 227 -1.16 -6.98 8.29
N GLU A 228 0.02 -6.74 7.76
CA GLU A 228 1.26 -6.58 8.52
C GLU A 228 1.80 -5.18 8.32
N GLU A 229 2.40 -4.61 9.37
CA GLU A 229 3.09 -3.33 9.25
C GLU A 229 4.36 -3.52 8.41
N ALA A 230 4.55 -2.66 7.41
CA ALA A 230 5.77 -2.71 6.60
C ALA A 230 6.97 -2.22 7.40
N ASP A 231 8.14 -2.83 7.17
CA ASP A 231 9.41 -2.45 7.83
C ASP A 231 9.72 -0.95 7.71
N GLU A 232 9.36 -0.36 6.56
CA GLU A 232 9.58 1.05 6.27
C GLU A 232 8.32 1.72 5.69
N THR A 233 8.13 2.98 6.04
CA THR A 233 7.08 3.82 5.45
C THR A 233 7.42 4.09 3.98
N CYS A 234 6.46 3.84 3.07
CA CYS A 234 6.71 4.06 1.64
C CYS A 234 6.96 5.55 1.33
N ALA A 235 7.75 5.86 0.29
CA ALA A 235 8.16 7.24 0.00
C ALA A 235 6.97 8.17 -0.30
N SER A 236 5.87 7.63 -0.82
CA SER A 236 4.64 8.39 -1.06
C SER A 236 3.87 8.71 0.22
N CYS A 237 3.93 7.84 1.24
CA CYS A 237 3.32 8.07 2.54
C CYS A 237 4.20 8.93 3.46
N ALA A 238 5.53 8.87 3.31
CA ALA A 238 6.48 9.68 4.07
C ALA A 238 6.47 11.17 3.72
N LYS A 239 5.75 11.60 2.65
CA LYS A 239 5.68 13.00 2.23
C LYS A 239 4.96 13.86 3.27
N ALA A 240 5.70 14.73 3.96
CA ALA A 240 5.16 15.61 5.00
C ALA A 240 3.98 16.49 4.54
N LYS A 241 4.03 17.06 3.32
CA LYS A 241 3.00 18.01 2.87
C LYS A 241 1.65 17.37 2.56
N ARG A 242 1.65 16.17 1.97
CA ARG A 242 0.43 15.48 1.49
C ARG A 242 0.64 13.98 1.54
N PRO A 243 0.64 13.38 2.73
CA PRO A 243 0.81 11.95 2.84
C PRO A 243 -0.45 11.24 2.31
N LYS A 244 -0.25 10.10 1.64
CA LYS A 244 -1.33 9.34 1.00
C LYS A 244 -2.18 8.59 2.04
N GLY A 245 -3.46 8.43 1.71
CA GLY A 245 -4.43 7.69 2.52
C GLY A 245 -4.76 8.32 3.88
N PRO A 246 -5.74 7.73 4.60
CA PRO A 246 -6.18 8.21 5.91
C PRO A 246 -5.46 7.53 7.08
N PHE A 247 -4.75 6.42 6.86
CA PHE A 247 -4.24 5.58 7.94
C PHE A 247 -2.90 6.09 8.48
N GLN A 248 -2.66 5.84 9.77
CA GLN A 248 -1.45 6.28 10.44
C GLN A 248 -0.19 5.58 9.87
N ARG A 249 -0.28 4.27 9.66
CA ARG A 249 0.88 3.41 9.31
C ARG A 249 0.80 2.83 7.89
N CYS A 250 1.94 2.38 7.38
CA CYS A 250 2.01 1.65 6.11
C CYS A 250 1.78 0.16 6.35
N ILE A 251 0.52 -0.28 6.28
CA ILE A 251 0.16 -1.70 6.36
C ILE A 251 0.14 -2.32 4.97
N VAL A 252 0.71 -3.52 4.82
CA VAL A 252 0.67 -4.33 3.60
C VAL A 252 -0.05 -5.64 3.91
N LEU A 253 -0.86 -6.14 2.97
CA LEU A 253 -1.50 -7.43 3.10
C LEU A 253 -0.82 -8.44 2.17
N ALA A 254 -0.35 -9.55 2.71
CA ALA A 254 0.31 -10.59 1.93
C ALA A 254 -0.65 -11.19 0.90
N GLY A 255 -0.16 -11.44 -0.32
CA GLY A 255 -0.96 -12.00 -1.42
C GLY A 255 -1.95 -11.03 -2.08
N GLU A 256 -2.18 -9.84 -1.51
CA GLU A 256 -3.11 -8.85 -2.04
C GLU A 256 -2.39 -7.56 -2.47
N PHE A 257 -3.05 -6.78 -3.33
CA PHE A 257 -2.61 -5.46 -3.82
C PHE A 257 -1.18 -5.37 -4.39
N ASN A 258 -0.57 -6.48 -4.81
CA ASN A 258 0.83 -6.51 -5.28
C ASN A 258 1.80 -5.87 -4.26
N ARG A 259 1.59 -6.10 -2.97
CA ARG A 259 2.35 -5.50 -1.85
C ARG A 259 2.28 -3.97 -1.72
N ALA A 260 1.39 -3.28 -2.43
CA ALA A 260 1.14 -1.87 -2.13
C ALA A 260 0.58 -1.71 -0.72
N CYS A 261 1.00 -0.66 0.00
CA CYS A 261 0.44 -0.35 1.31
C CYS A 261 -1.02 0.14 1.21
N CYS A 262 -1.79 -0.05 2.27
CA CYS A 262 -3.20 0.33 2.37
C CYS A 262 -3.42 1.81 2.08
N ASN A 263 -2.51 2.68 2.52
CA ASN A 263 -2.58 4.13 2.28
C ASN A 263 -2.47 4.51 0.80
N CYS A 264 -1.62 3.81 0.03
CA CYS A 264 -1.51 4.03 -1.42
C CYS A 264 -2.60 3.29 -2.19
N ARG A 265 -3.07 2.15 -1.69
CA ARG A 265 -4.21 1.45 -2.29
C ARG A 265 -5.51 2.24 -2.15
N TYR A 266 -5.64 3.01 -1.07
CA TYR A 266 -6.75 3.95 -0.86
C TYR A 266 -6.90 4.91 -2.05
N ASN A 267 -8.13 5.10 -2.54
CA ASN A 267 -8.44 5.81 -3.80
C ASN A 267 -7.79 5.22 -5.06
N ASN A 268 -7.40 3.94 -5.05
CA ASN A 268 -6.85 3.20 -6.19
C ASN A 268 -5.51 3.77 -6.72
N GLU A 269 -4.66 4.35 -5.87
CA GLU A 269 -3.36 4.95 -6.25
C GLU A 269 -2.17 4.01 -6.01
N ALA A 270 -2.38 2.69 -6.13
CA ALA A 270 -1.41 1.67 -5.74
C ALA A 270 -0.08 1.74 -6.53
N SER A 271 -0.12 2.17 -7.80
CA SER A 271 1.05 2.27 -8.68
C SER A 271 2.10 3.27 -8.21
N GLY A 272 1.72 4.25 -7.40
CA GLY A 272 2.64 5.24 -6.82
C GLY A 272 3.32 4.78 -5.53
N CYS A 273 3.07 3.55 -5.08
CA CYS A 273 3.64 3.02 -3.84
C CYS A 273 5.04 2.46 -4.10
N THR A 274 6.05 2.87 -3.35
CA THR A 274 7.41 2.32 -3.49
C THR A 274 7.53 0.87 -3.01
N LEU A 275 6.54 0.39 -2.24
CA LEU A 275 6.44 -1.01 -1.84
C LEU A 275 5.73 -1.89 -2.89
N TYR A 276 5.10 -1.27 -3.90
CA TYR A 276 4.41 -1.99 -4.95
C TYR A 276 5.40 -2.83 -5.74
N ARG A 277 5.17 -4.14 -5.74
CA ARG A 277 5.91 -5.08 -6.58
C ARG A 277 4.92 -5.64 -7.58
N PRO A 278 4.83 -5.07 -8.81
CA PRO A 278 4.03 -5.71 -9.83
C PRO A 278 4.53 -7.15 -9.95
N HIS A 279 3.64 -8.09 -10.28
CA HIS A 279 4.03 -9.45 -10.63
C HIS A 279 4.93 -9.44 -11.88
N SER A 280 6.16 -8.95 -11.77
CA SER A 280 7.26 -9.51 -12.52
C SER A 280 7.26 -10.96 -12.08
N THR A 281 6.92 -11.85 -13.00
CA THR A 281 7.36 -13.23 -12.91
C THR A 281 8.77 -13.22 -12.33
N PRO A 282 9.12 -14.13 -11.40
CA PRO A 282 10.52 -14.38 -11.13
C PRO A 282 11.11 -14.95 -12.43
N THR A 283 11.36 -14.09 -13.42
CA THR A 283 12.42 -14.34 -14.39
C THR A 283 13.66 -14.36 -13.52
N ASP A 284 13.97 -15.57 -13.08
CA ASP A 284 15.28 -16.14 -13.01
C ASP A 284 16.36 -15.11 -12.71
N ARG A 285 16.92 -15.24 -11.50
CA ARG A 285 18.16 -14.61 -11.05
C ARG A 285 18.95 -14.08 -12.24
N SER A 286 19.13 -12.76 -12.28
CA SER A 286 20.10 -12.14 -13.18
C SER A 286 21.38 -12.95 -13.10
N LYS A 287 21.66 -13.77 -14.14
CA LYS A 287 22.95 -14.42 -14.30
C LYS A 287 23.99 -13.31 -14.14
N PRO A 288 25.03 -13.48 -13.32
CA PRO A 288 26.11 -12.52 -13.28
C PRO A 288 26.57 -12.31 -14.72
N ARG A 289 26.66 -11.05 -15.16
CA ARG A 289 27.24 -10.68 -16.47
C ARG A 289 28.66 -11.26 -16.50
N THR A 290 28.80 -12.48 -17.01
CA THR A 290 30.06 -12.93 -17.56
C THR A 290 30.32 -12.03 -18.74
N ALA A 291 31.35 -11.20 -18.61
CA ALA A 291 31.82 -10.31 -19.66
C ALA A 291 32.04 -11.14 -20.92
N SER A 292 31.30 -10.85 -21.99
CA SER A 292 31.58 -11.37 -23.31
C SER A 292 32.93 -10.80 -23.76
N THR A 293 33.99 -11.60 -23.64
CA THR A 293 35.24 -11.41 -24.36
C THR A 293 34.94 -11.56 -25.86
N THR A 294 34.84 -10.43 -26.54
CA THR A 294 34.89 -10.34 -28.00
C THR A 294 36.30 -10.74 -28.45
N THR A 295 36.46 -11.99 -28.89
CA THR A 295 37.65 -12.46 -29.59
C THR A 295 37.64 -11.89 -31.01
N THR A 296 38.39 -10.82 -31.23
CA THR A 296 38.70 -10.29 -32.57
C THR A 296 39.65 -11.26 -33.26
N HIS A 297 39.15 -11.95 -34.29
CA HIS A 297 39.93 -12.80 -35.18
C HIS A 297 40.67 -11.89 -36.19
N GLN A 298 41.97 -11.67 -35.99
CA GLN A 298 42.85 -11.08 -37.01
C GLN A 298 43.22 -12.17 -38.03
N GLN A 299 42.95 -11.92 -39.31
CA GLN A 299 43.52 -12.70 -40.42
C GLN A 299 44.93 -12.19 -40.73
N PRO A 300 45.92 -13.07 -40.92
CA PRO A 300 47.21 -12.72 -41.49
C PRO A 300 47.13 -12.64 -43.03
N ASN A 301 47.95 -11.74 -43.58
CA ASN A 301 48.25 -11.59 -45.02
C ASN A 301 48.92 -12.84 -45.60
#